data_AF-A0A7S3U4W4-F1
#
_entry.id   AF-A0A7S3U4W4-F1
#
_cell.length_a   1.000
_cell.length_b   1.000
_cell.length_c   1.000
_cell.angle_alpha   90.00
_cell.angle_beta   90.00
_cell.angle_gamma   90.00
#
_symmetry.space_group_name_H-M   'P 1'
#
loop_
_entity.id
_entity.type
_entity.pdbx_description
1 polymer ?
#
loop_
_entity_poly.entity_id
_entity_poly.type
_entity_poly.pdbx_seq_one_letter_code
_entity_poly.pdbx_strand_id
1 'polypeptide(L)'
;SAGVSHVQPPLVIASEVIRSHIFRCFRKELPYTLMQQNLGWTEMRNGGVRIDQQLLLPPKNGIGGPAKASTRAIVERRLPMVGKGAGIELSEVLGRPVSLVLSIGTQGPADTMGL
;
A
#
# COMPACT_ATOMS: atom_id res chain seq x y z
N SER A 1 -21.84 -14.81 12.83
CA SER A 1 -21.72 -15.02 11.37
C SER A 1 -20.74 -14.01 10.82
N ALA A 2 -19.48 -14.40 10.58
CA ALA A 2 -18.46 -13.51 10.06
C ALA A 2 -18.81 -13.18 8.61
N GLY A 3 -19.30 -11.96 8.36
CA GLY A 3 -19.64 -11.50 7.04
C GLY A 3 -18.40 -11.53 6.16
N VAL A 4 -18.45 -12.33 5.10
CA VAL A 4 -17.48 -12.24 4.01
C VAL A 4 -17.56 -10.81 3.49
N SER A 5 -16.57 -9.98 3.82
CA SER A 5 -16.46 -8.65 3.23
C SER A 5 -16.17 -8.89 1.75
N HIS A 6 -17.21 -8.77 0.92
CA HIS A 6 -17.04 -8.63 -0.51
C HIS A 6 -16.06 -7.49 -0.73
N VAL A 7 -14.81 -7.81 -1.07
CA VAL A 7 -13.82 -6.80 -1.44
C VAL A 7 -14.43 -6.10 -2.64
N GLN A 8 -14.83 -4.84 -2.45
CA GLN A 8 -15.53 -4.09 -3.47
C GLN A 8 -14.63 -4.01 -4.71
N PRO A 9 -15.17 -4.17 -5.94
CA PRO A 9 -14.36 -4.12 -7.17
C PRO A 9 -13.41 -2.90 -7.26
N PRO A 10 -13.81 -1.69 -6.81
CA PRO A 10 -12.91 -0.52 -6.79
C PRO A 10 -11.69 -0.68 -5.87
N LEU A 11 -11.82 -1.39 -4.74
CA LEU A 11 -10.71 -1.65 -3.82
C LEU A 11 -9.69 -2.61 -4.44
N VAL A 12 -10.16 -3.64 -5.14
CA VAL A 12 -9.27 -4.58 -5.85
C VAL A 12 -8.47 -3.84 -6.91
N ILE A 13 -9.15 -3.04 -7.74
CA ILE A 13 -8.50 -2.23 -8.78
C ILE A 13 -7.49 -1.27 -8.13
N ALA A 14 -7.88 -0.58 -7.06
CA ALA A 14 -6.99 0.35 -6.38
C ALA A 14 -5.74 -0.34 -5.82
N SER A 15 -5.92 -1.50 -5.19
CA SER A 15 -4.80 -2.29 -4.68
C SER A 15 -3.86 -2.73 -5.80
N GLU A 16 -4.39 -3.19 -6.93
CA GLU A 16 -3.58 -3.66 -8.07
C GLU A 16 -2.79 -2.55 -8.77
N VAL A 17 -3.41 -1.39 -8.99
CA VAL A 17 -2.71 -0.21 -9.54
C VAL A 17 -1.56 0.19 -8.62
N ILE A 18 -1.82 0.33 -7.32
CA ILE A 18 -0.80 0.73 -6.34
C ILE A 18 0.32 -0.31 -6.28
N ARG A 19 -0.03 -1.61 -6.27
CA ARG A 19 0.92 -2.72 -6.31
C ARG A 19 1.82 -2.66 -7.55
N SER A 20 1.26 -2.43 -8.73
CA SER A 20 2.02 -2.26 -9.98
C SER A 20 3.05 -1.12 -9.88
N HIS A 21 2.66 0.04 -9.34
CA HIS A 21 3.59 1.16 -9.13
C HIS A 21 4.67 0.85 -8.11
N ILE A 22 4.35 0.16 -7.01
CA ILE A 22 5.34 -0.33 -6.04
C ILE A 22 6.36 -1.22 -6.75
N PHE A 23 5.93 -2.23 -7.50
CA PHE A 23 6.84 -3.12 -8.24
C PHE A 23 7.76 -2.35 -9.20
N ARG A 24 7.21 -1.38 -9.95
CA ARG A 24 7.97 -0.56 -10.90
C ARG A 24 9.01 0.34 -10.23
N CYS A 25 8.63 0.99 -9.13
CA CYS A 25 9.51 1.92 -8.41
C CYS A 25 10.56 1.20 -7.54
N PHE A 26 10.23 0.04 -7.00
CA PHE A 26 11.12 -0.67 -6.07
C PHE A 26 12.00 -1.74 -6.73
N ARG A 27 11.68 -2.23 -7.94
CA ARG A 27 12.46 -3.24 -8.70
C ARG A 27 12.97 -4.39 -7.80
N LYS A 28 14.02 -5.13 -8.18
CA LYS A 28 14.54 -6.33 -7.46
C LYS A 28 14.92 -6.13 -5.99
N GLU A 29 14.93 -4.90 -5.48
CA GLU A 29 15.52 -4.58 -4.17
C GLU A 29 14.60 -4.91 -3.00
N LEU A 30 13.29 -4.68 -3.13
CA LEU A 30 12.37 -4.68 -2.00
C LEU A 30 10.95 -5.27 -2.19
N PRO A 31 10.47 -5.83 -3.34
CA PRO A 31 9.02 -5.99 -3.52
C PRO A 31 8.42 -7.14 -2.70
N TYR A 32 9.11 -8.27 -2.59
CA TYR A 32 8.55 -9.48 -1.99
C TYR A 32 8.45 -9.41 -0.46
N THR A 33 9.14 -8.46 0.18
CA THR A 33 9.11 -8.29 1.63
C THR A 33 8.17 -7.18 2.08
N LEU A 34 7.66 -6.37 1.14
CA LEU A 34 6.72 -5.30 1.43
C LEU A 34 5.29 -5.84 1.35
N MET A 35 4.53 -5.68 2.43
CA MET A 35 3.08 -5.88 2.38
C MET A 35 2.36 -4.55 2.15
N GLN A 36 1.30 -4.59 1.37
CA GLN A 36 0.37 -3.47 1.21
C GLN A 36 -0.86 -3.72 2.07
N GLN A 37 -1.28 -2.71 2.82
CA GLN A 37 -2.49 -2.74 3.63
C GLN A 37 -3.38 -1.55 3.27
N ASN A 38 -4.66 -1.82 3.04
CA ASN A 38 -5.68 -0.79 2.91
C ASN A 38 -6.10 -0.31 4.31
N LEU A 39 -5.99 0.99 4.57
CA LEU A 39 -6.38 1.60 5.84
C LEU A 39 -7.73 2.32 5.76
N GLY A 40 -8.15 2.75 4.57
CA GLY A 40 -9.38 3.50 4.45
C GLY A 40 -9.77 3.82 3.02
N TRP A 41 -11.09 3.98 2.86
CA TRP A 41 -11.75 4.50 1.68
C TRP A 41 -12.78 5.53 2.14
N THR A 42 -12.56 6.80 1.83
CA THR A 42 -13.42 7.90 2.29
C THR A 42 -13.95 8.70 1.11
N GLU A 43 -15.26 8.68 0.94
CA GLU A 43 -15.97 9.52 -0.02
C GLU A 43 -15.80 11.00 0.36
N MET A 44 -15.38 11.82 -0.60
CA MET A 44 -15.17 13.24 -0.40
C MET A 44 -16.40 14.03 -0.87
N ARG A 45 -16.66 15.18 -0.21
CA ARG A 45 -17.79 16.06 -0.53
C ARG A 45 -17.81 16.56 -1.98
N ASN A 46 -16.67 16.60 -2.65
CA ASN A 46 -16.52 17.03 -4.04
C ASN A 46 -16.71 15.89 -5.06
N GLY A 47 -17.20 14.72 -4.64
CA GLY A 47 -17.31 13.55 -5.52
C GLY A 47 -15.97 12.87 -5.80
N GLY A 48 -14.88 13.25 -5.13
CA GLY A 48 -13.63 12.50 -5.11
C GLY A 48 -13.62 11.39 -4.06
N VAL A 49 -12.56 10.60 -4.05
CA VAL A 49 -12.31 9.58 -3.02
C VAL A 49 -10.91 9.73 -2.44
N ARG A 50 -10.80 9.62 -1.12
CA ARG A 50 -9.53 9.45 -0.43
C ARG A 50 -9.27 7.97 -0.18
N ILE A 51 -8.09 7.51 -0.57
CA ILE A 51 -7.64 6.13 -0.38
C ILE A 51 -6.42 6.18 0.52
N ASP A 52 -6.52 5.62 1.72
CA ASP A 52 -5.42 5.52 2.67
C ASP A 52 -4.80 4.12 2.57
N GLN A 53 -3.51 4.04 2.26
CA GLN A 53 -2.75 2.79 2.26
C GLN A 53 -1.54 2.88 3.18
N GLN A 54 -1.09 1.70 3.60
CA GLN A 54 0.16 1.53 4.31
C GLN A 54 1.02 0.48 3.63
N LEU A 55 2.30 0.81 3.45
CA LEU A 55 3.34 -0.15 3.09
C LEU A 55 4.03 -0.62 4.37
N LEU A 56 3.89 -1.89 4.65
CA LEU A 56 4.46 -2.54 5.82
C LEU A 56 5.83 -3.10 5.46
N LEU A 57 6.87 -2.57 6.12
CA LEU A 57 8.21 -3.11 6.06
C LEU A 57 8.30 -4.41 6.88
N PRO A 58 9.17 -5.35 6.51
CA PRO A 58 9.44 -6.50 7.36
C PRO A 58 10.00 -6.09 8.71
N PRO A 59 9.72 -6.87 9.78
CA PRO A 59 10.28 -6.59 11.09
C PRO A 59 11.80 -6.73 11.05
N LYS A 60 12.50 -6.01 11.93
CA LYS A 60 13.97 -6.02 11.99
C LYS A 60 14.59 -7.41 12.29
N ASN A 61 13.79 -8.43 12.64
CA ASN A 61 14.30 -9.71 13.15
C ASN A 61 13.63 -10.96 12.53
N GLY A 62 12.83 -10.83 11.45
CA GLY A 62 12.18 -11.99 10.81
C GLY A 62 13.16 -12.89 10.04
N ILE A 63 12.75 -14.12 9.70
CA ILE A 63 13.51 -15.07 8.85
C ILE A 63 13.81 -14.38 7.51
N GLY A 64 14.99 -13.76 7.40
CA GLY A 64 15.33 -12.78 6.35
C GLY A 64 16.18 -11.57 6.81
N GLY A 65 16.44 -11.44 8.12
CA GLY A 65 17.31 -10.41 8.69
C GLY A 65 16.66 -9.01 8.79
N PRO A 66 17.33 -8.03 9.42
CA PRO A 66 16.74 -6.72 9.59
C PRO A 66 16.37 -6.06 8.28
N ALA A 67 15.21 -5.38 8.29
CA ALA A 67 15.04 -4.17 7.50
C ALA A 67 16.22 -3.26 7.86
N LYS A 68 17.31 -3.38 7.10
CA LYS A 68 18.48 -2.52 7.21
C LYS A 68 17.94 -1.09 7.16
N ALA A 69 18.50 -0.16 7.92
CA ALA A 69 18.11 1.24 7.85
C ALA A 69 18.03 1.76 6.39
N SER A 70 18.82 1.16 5.50
CA SER A 70 18.75 1.33 4.05
C SER A 70 17.37 1.05 3.43
N THR A 71 16.65 0.00 3.83
CA THR A 71 15.35 -0.37 3.26
C THR A 71 14.29 0.69 3.52
N ARG A 72 14.12 1.09 4.78
CA ARG A 72 13.16 2.15 5.15
C ARG A 72 13.47 3.44 4.41
N ALA A 73 14.74 3.86 4.40
CA ALA A 73 15.18 5.07 3.71
C ALA A 73 14.93 5.00 2.18
N ILE A 74 15.13 3.84 1.55
CA ILE A 74 14.81 3.64 0.13
C ILE A 74 13.30 3.77 -0.11
N VAL A 75 12.47 3.19 0.75
CA VAL A 75 11.00 3.29 0.66
C VAL A 75 10.56 4.74 0.84
N GLU A 76 10.98 5.42 1.89
CA GLU A 76 10.67 6.82 2.17
C GLU A 76 11.04 7.73 0.99
N ARG A 77 12.21 7.52 0.37
CA ARG A 77 12.67 8.31 -0.78
C ARG A 77 11.82 8.10 -2.03
N ARG A 78 11.31 6.89 -2.28
CA ARG A 78 10.61 6.53 -3.52
C ARG A 78 9.09 6.58 -3.39
N LEU A 79 8.55 6.57 -2.17
CA LEU A 79 7.11 6.57 -1.90
C LEU A 79 6.35 7.71 -2.60
N PRO A 80 6.88 8.95 -2.68
CA PRO A 80 6.20 10.02 -3.41
C PRO A 80 6.04 9.74 -4.91
N MET A 81 6.99 9.02 -5.53
CA MET A 81 6.89 8.65 -6.95
C MET A 81 5.79 7.62 -7.18
N VAL A 82 5.66 6.64 -6.28
CA VAL A 82 4.57 5.67 -6.28
C VAL A 82 3.22 6.38 -6.10
N GLY A 83 3.12 7.26 -5.09
CA GLY A 83 1.88 7.98 -4.80
C GLY A 83 1.41 8.85 -5.97
N LYS A 84 2.33 9.58 -6.60
CA LYS A 84 2.01 10.41 -7.77
C LYS A 84 1.55 9.56 -8.95
N GLY A 85 2.30 8.52 -9.31
CA GLY A 85 1.97 7.66 -10.46
C GLY A 85 0.64 6.93 -10.27
N ALA A 86 0.47 6.28 -9.12
CA ALA A 86 -0.74 5.54 -8.81
C ALA A 86 -1.96 6.46 -8.65
N GLY A 87 -1.81 7.65 -8.06
CA GLY A 87 -2.94 8.59 -7.89
C GLY A 87 -3.51 9.10 -9.22
N ILE A 88 -2.63 9.34 -10.21
CA ILE A 88 -3.05 9.72 -11.57
C ILE A 88 -3.82 8.58 -12.22
N GLU A 89 -3.23 7.38 -12.28
CA GLU A 89 -3.85 6.21 -12.91
C GLU A 89 -5.17 5.82 -12.20
N LEU A 90 -5.24 5.93 -10.88
CA LEU A 90 -6.47 5.69 -10.13
C LEU A 90 -7.57 6.68 -10.48
N SER A 91 -7.22 7.95 -10.68
CA SER A 91 -8.21 8.96 -11.08
C SER A 91 -8.78 8.66 -12.47
N GLU A 92 -7.92 8.21 -13.39
CA GLU A 92 -8.30 7.80 -14.74
C GLU A 92 -9.20 6.56 -14.72
N VAL A 93 -8.80 5.50 -14.02
CA VAL A 93 -9.52 4.22 -13.99
C VAL A 93 -10.84 4.31 -13.22
N LEU A 94 -10.91 5.13 -12.15
CA LEU A 94 -12.13 5.30 -11.37
C LEU A 94 -13.05 6.42 -11.91
N GLY A 95 -12.59 7.18 -12.90
CA GLY A 95 -13.37 8.26 -13.52
C GLY A 95 -13.71 9.41 -12.57
N ARG A 96 -12.95 9.58 -11.48
CA ARG A 96 -13.20 10.59 -10.44
C ARG A 96 -11.90 11.01 -9.74
N PRO A 97 -11.85 12.19 -9.10
CA PRO A 97 -10.65 12.63 -8.39
C PRO A 97 -10.24 11.67 -7.26
N VAL A 98 -8.96 11.30 -7.20
CA VAL A 98 -8.41 10.44 -6.14
C VAL A 98 -7.36 11.19 -5.32
N SER A 99 -7.53 11.16 -4.00
CA SER A 99 -6.50 11.56 -3.03
C SER A 99 -5.88 10.30 -2.43
N LEU A 100 -4.74 9.87 -2.99
CA LEU A 100 -4.01 8.70 -2.50
C LEU A 100 -3.04 9.12 -1.39
N VAL A 101 -3.23 8.56 -0.19
CA VAL A 101 -2.34 8.74 0.95
C VAL A 101 -1.58 7.45 1.21
N LEU A 102 -0.25 7.51 1.13
CA LEU A 102 0.63 6.39 1.42
C LEU A 102 1.42 6.65 2.70
N SER A 103 1.39 5.68 3.62
CA SER A 103 2.18 5.69 4.85
C SER A 103 3.09 4.46 4.93
N ILE A 104 4.07 4.50 5.83
CA ILE A 104 5.00 3.37 6.06
C ILE A 104 4.80 2.85 7.48
N GLY A 105 4.48 1.56 7.58
CA GLY A 105 4.42 0.82 8.84
C GLY A 105 5.49 -0.26 8.90
N THR A 106 5.46 -1.04 9.97
CA THR A 106 6.23 -2.27 10.11
C THR A 106 5.22 -3.39 10.35
N GLN A 107 5.41 -4.55 9.73
CA GLN A 107 4.60 -5.73 10.04
C GLN A 107 4.66 -6.00 11.55
N GLY A 108 3.51 -6.30 12.17
CA GLY A 108 3.47 -6.75 13.56
C GLY A 108 4.29 -8.04 13.75
N PRO A 109 4.62 -8.42 15.00
CA PRO A 109 5.24 -9.72 15.26
C PRO A 109 4.38 -10.84 14.64
N ALA A 110 5.04 -11.82 14.03
CA ALA A 110 4.38 -12.91 13.30
C ALA A 110 3.34 -13.68 14.16
N ASP A 111 3.46 -13.60 15.50
CA ASP A 111 2.59 -14.27 16.47
C ASP A 111 1.20 -13.64 16.67
N THR A 112 0.84 -12.56 15.98
CA THR A 112 -0.51 -11.94 16.10
C THR A 112 -1.47 -12.36 14.97
N MET A 113 -1.04 -13.16 13.99
CA MET A 113 -1.94 -13.88 13.09
C MET A 113 -2.16 -15.29 13.63
N GLY A 114 -3.16 -15.42 14.50
CA GLY A 114 -3.43 -16.61 15.30
C GLY A 114 -3.64 -17.91 14.52
N LEU A 115 -3.26 -18.98 15.23
CA LEU A 115 -3.93 -20.28 15.27
C LEU A 115 -5.46 -20.13 15.38
#